data_AF-A0A257L5B8-F1
#
_entry.id   AF-A0A257L5B8-F1
#
_cell.length_a   1.000
_cell.length_b   1.000
_cell.length_c   1.000
_cell.angle_alpha   90.00
_cell.angle_beta   90.00
_cell.angle_gamma   90.00
#
_symmetry.space_group_name_H-M   'P 1'
#
loop_
_entity.id
_entity.type
_entity.pdbx_description
1 polymer ?
#
loop_
_entity_poly.entity_id
_entity_poly.type
_entity_poly.pdbx_seq_one_letter_code
_entity_poly.pdbx_strand_id
1 'polypeptide(L)'
;MNNMKINVLWIDDQYKIQYPDFASEAEFEGIYLTGFESHEEGIEELEKNLNLYDAIILDAKVKNYKSDTDTGLTGLAASRDYLNKLNAKGKYLPYFIFTGQPDYSGNEMFRQSYGDFYIKGDENQKLWDDIKNKVTNKEIFKLKNKYNKILDFCDDNFLSKDYYNRIFSIIESLESATDLKNLEDLFLPIRKTLEGVFKKLSNIGLIPQDISFNQVGYFITNRNKNFEVFSNKFHPTIANYIEQLILFIQDVEHDKDDLKLKADEYIRTQNNDFLYKSIVYQFLDFLTFSNKLIMKFPNVEENLQSWKRNGNDNEFEGVLDKDNNGNYFCGEFLITYKLVNELDLKIGDSLKIYSSLSNTKAYSDIYKKMALKLSKL
;
A
#
# COMPACT_ATOMS: atom_id res chain seq x y z
N MET A 1 -19.78 17.30 -6.71
CA MET A 1 -19.68 16.54 -7.97
C MET A 1 -18.35 15.79 -7.92
N ASN A 2 -18.33 14.49 -8.22
CA ASN A 2 -17.06 13.80 -8.42
C ASN A 2 -16.45 14.35 -9.72
N ASN A 3 -15.32 15.04 -9.65
CA ASN A 3 -14.56 15.35 -10.86
C ASN A 3 -14.04 14.02 -11.42
N MET A 4 -14.36 13.78 -12.69
CA MET A 4 -13.88 12.62 -13.42
C MET A 4 -12.37 12.74 -13.58
N LYS A 5 -11.64 11.79 -13.02
CA LYS A 5 -10.17 11.75 -13.04
C LYS A 5 -9.72 10.70 -14.04
N ILE A 6 -9.07 11.12 -15.11
CA ILE A 6 -8.50 10.23 -16.14
C ILE A 6 -6.99 10.28 -16.00
N ASN A 7 -6.36 9.17 -15.60
CA ASN A 7 -4.91 9.11 -15.51
C ASN A 7 -4.33 8.66 -16.86
N VAL A 8 -3.38 9.43 -17.40
CA VAL A 8 -2.80 9.18 -18.72
C VAL A 8 -1.29 9.08 -18.62
N LEU A 9 -0.74 7.98 -19.12
CA LEU A 9 0.70 7.84 -19.28
C LEU A 9 1.13 8.54 -20.56
N TRP A 10 2.15 9.39 -20.48
CA TRP A 10 2.62 10.19 -21.60
C TRP A 10 4.09 9.87 -21.89
N ILE A 11 4.38 9.35 -23.08
CA ILE A 11 5.74 9.00 -23.52
C ILE A 11 6.22 10.04 -24.53
N ASP A 12 7.09 10.94 -24.10
CA ASP A 12 7.59 12.08 -24.87
C ASP A 12 8.93 12.54 -24.28
N ASP A 13 9.99 12.61 -25.08
CA ASP A 13 11.33 12.97 -24.61
C ASP A 13 11.41 14.41 -24.07
N GLN A 14 10.49 15.26 -24.49
CA GLN A 14 10.38 16.67 -24.11
C GLN A 14 9.21 16.93 -23.16
N TYR A 15 8.64 15.90 -22.53
CA TYR A 15 7.49 16.06 -21.63
C TYR A 15 7.75 17.09 -20.53
N LYS A 16 8.99 17.17 -20.02
CA LYS A 16 9.39 18.12 -18.96
C LYS A 16 9.40 19.57 -19.42
N ILE A 17 9.69 19.81 -20.69
CA ILE A 17 9.72 21.15 -21.29
C ILE A 17 8.28 21.62 -21.57
N GLN A 18 7.46 20.70 -22.10
CA GLN A 18 6.06 20.91 -22.40
C GLN A 18 5.16 20.86 -21.13
N TYR A 19 5.71 20.47 -19.99
CA TYR A 19 4.95 20.12 -18.78
C TYR A 19 4.07 21.24 -18.24
N PRO A 20 4.50 22.51 -18.13
CA PRO A 20 3.70 23.49 -17.40
C PRO A 20 2.37 23.78 -18.08
N ASP A 21 2.39 24.08 -19.39
CA ASP A 21 1.19 24.55 -20.08
C ASP A 21 0.30 23.38 -20.52
N PHE A 22 0.87 22.36 -21.15
CA PHE A 22 0.11 21.22 -21.66
C PHE A 22 -0.49 20.36 -20.54
N ALA A 23 0.24 20.14 -19.45
CA ALA A 23 -0.31 19.40 -18.31
C ALA A 23 -1.37 20.21 -17.57
N SER A 24 -1.22 21.54 -17.48
CA SER A 24 -2.26 22.41 -16.91
C SER A 24 -3.54 22.37 -17.74
N GLU A 25 -3.44 22.47 -19.07
CA GLU A 25 -4.58 22.30 -20.00
C GLU A 25 -5.28 20.95 -19.79
N ALA A 26 -4.51 19.86 -19.74
CA ALA A 26 -5.04 18.52 -19.49
C ALA A 26 -5.75 18.44 -18.13
N GLU A 27 -5.17 19.03 -17.08
CA GLU A 27 -5.75 19.00 -15.72
C GLU A 27 -7.06 19.78 -15.65
N PHE A 28 -7.19 20.92 -16.34
CA PHE A 28 -8.47 21.62 -16.49
C PHE A 28 -9.56 20.74 -17.11
N GLU A 29 -9.15 19.82 -18.00
CA GLU A 29 -10.03 18.84 -18.62
C GLU A 29 -10.26 17.58 -17.75
N GLY A 30 -9.65 17.47 -16.56
CA GLY A 30 -9.73 16.29 -15.69
C GLY A 30 -8.81 15.14 -16.10
N ILE A 31 -7.82 15.43 -16.95
CA ILE A 31 -6.82 14.50 -17.46
C ILE A 31 -5.48 14.76 -16.74
N TYR A 32 -4.95 13.74 -16.08
CA TYR A 32 -3.73 13.84 -15.27
C TYR A 32 -2.60 13.07 -15.95
N LEU A 33 -1.59 13.79 -16.41
CA LEU A 33 -0.48 13.23 -17.18
C LEU A 33 0.64 12.73 -16.26
N THR A 34 1.17 11.54 -16.54
CA THR A 34 2.43 11.04 -15.96
C THR A 34 3.43 10.82 -17.10
N GLY A 35 4.46 11.67 -17.15
CA GLY A 35 5.40 11.75 -18.27
C GLY A 35 6.66 10.87 -18.13
N PHE A 36 7.12 10.30 -19.24
CA PHE A 36 8.36 9.53 -19.36
C PHE A 36 9.13 9.90 -20.64
N GLU A 37 10.47 9.97 -20.57
CA GLU A 37 11.29 10.47 -21.69
C GLU A 37 11.57 9.41 -22.77
N SER A 38 11.28 8.13 -22.47
CA SER A 38 11.62 7.00 -23.32
C SER A 38 10.55 5.93 -23.30
N HIS A 39 10.51 5.13 -24.37
CA HIS A 39 9.71 3.91 -24.44
C HIS A 39 10.01 2.97 -23.27
N GLU A 40 11.30 2.69 -23.01
CA GLU A 40 11.75 1.81 -21.91
C GLU A 40 11.15 2.22 -20.57
N GLU A 41 11.31 3.48 -20.17
CA GLU A 41 10.81 3.96 -18.87
C GLU A 41 9.28 3.97 -18.81
N GLY A 42 8.62 4.39 -19.89
CA GLY A 42 7.15 4.43 -19.94
C GLY A 42 6.51 3.04 -19.88
N ILE A 43 7.09 2.05 -20.55
CA ILE A 43 6.59 0.67 -20.50
C ILE A 43 6.93 -0.01 -19.18
N GLU A 44 8.10 0.24 -18.59
CA GLU A 44 8.45 -0.29 -17.27
C GLU A 44 7.45 0.20 -16.20
N GLU A 45 7.08 1.48 -16.24
CA GLU A 45 6.04 2.03 -15.37
C GLU A 45 4.68 1.36 -15.64
N LEU A 46 4.28 1.27 -16.92
CA LEU A 46 3.00 0.70 -17.31
C LEU A 46 2.86 -0.75 -16.83
N GLU A 47 3.94 -1.54 -16.87
CA GLU A 47 3.94 -2.93 -16.41
C GLU A 47 3.70 -3.06 -14.90
N LYS A 48 4.27 -2.14 -14.12
CA LYS A 48 4.09 -2.11 -12.66
C LYS A 48 2.72 -1.57 -12.26
N ASN A 49 2.23 -0.57 -12.98
CA ASN A 49 1.09 0.25 -12.59
C ASN A 49 -0.03 0.25 -13.64
N LEU A 50 -0.25 -0.85 -14.36
CA LEU A 50 -1.20 -0.93 -15.46
C LEU A 50 -2.60 -0.41 -15.10
N ASN A 51 -3.12 -0.81 -13.93
CA ASN A 51 -4.47 -0.41 -13.51
C ASN A 51 -4.55 1.06 -13.09
N LEU A 52 -3.44 1.76 -12.90
CA LEU A 52 -3.45 3.18 -12.59
C LEU A 52 -3.90 4.01 -13.80
N TYR A 53 -3.50 3.58 -15.00
CA TYR A 53 -3.70 4.34 -16.24
C TYR A 53 -5.00 3.96 -16.96
N ASP A 54 -5.59 4.95 -17.63
CA ASP A 54 -6.83 4.84 -18.39
C ASP A 54 -6.61 5.04 -19.90
N ALA A 55 -5.57 5.79 -20.26
CA ALA A 55 -5.12 6.01 -21.63
C ALA A 55 -3.61 6.29 -21.71
N ILE A 56 -3.09 6.31 -22.94
CA ILE A 56 -1.68 6.61 -23.24
C ILE A 56 -1.57 7.65 -24.35
N ILE A 57 -0.65 8.60 -24.19
CA ILE A 57 -0.22 9.52 -25.25
C ILE A 57 1.22 9.16 -25.65
N LEU A 58 1.47 9.05 -26.95
CA LEU A 58 2.78 8.73 -27.53
C LEU A 58 3.24 9.87 -28.42
N ASP A 59 4.44 10.42 -28.17
CA ASP A 59 5.11 11.28 -29.14
C ASP A 59 5.71 10.46 -30.29
N ALA A 60 5.74 11.05 -31.49
CA ALA A 60 6.24 10.37 -32.67
C ALA A 60 7.76 10.20 -32.69
N LYS A 61 8.53 11.14 -32.13
CA LYS A 61 9.98 11.05 -31.99
C LYS A 61 10.34 10.98 -30.52
N VAL A 62 10.28 9.78 -29.97
CA VAL A 62 10.71 9.50 -28.61
C VAL A 62 11.93 8.58 -28.59
N LYS A 63 12.69 8.63 -27.49
CA LYS A 63 13.81 7.74 -27.23
C LYS A 63 13.34 6.30 -27.09
N ASN A 64 14.12 5.33 -27.56
CA ASN A 64 13.79 3.93 -27.36
C ASN A 64 14.24 3.46 -25.98
N TYR A 65 15.47 3.77 -25.61
CA TYR A 65 16.05 3.49 -24.29
C TYR A 65 16.34 4.78 -23.53
N LYS A 66 16.41 4.69 -22.20
CA LYS A 66 16.76 5.80 -21.32
C LYS A 66 18.13 6.42 -21.65
N SER A 67 19.07 5.59 -22.08
CA SER A 67 20.44 6.01 -22.43
C SER A 67 20.55 6.69 -23.80
N ASP A 68 19.49 6.63 -24.62
CA ASP A 68 19.54 7.18 -25.97
C ASP A 68 19.58 8.72 -25.92
N THR A 69 20.44 9.30 -26.76
CA THR A 69 20.51 10.77 -26.95
C THR A 69 19.66 11.24 -28.12
N ASP A 70 19.37 10.35 -29.07
CA ASP A 70 18.64 10.65 -30.29
C ASP A 70 17.19 10.14 -30.21
N THR A 71 16.29 10.81 -30.93
CA THR A 71 14.87 10.42 -31.01
C THR A 71 14.46 10.04 -32.42
N GLY A 72 13.46 9.16 -32.53
CA GLY A 72 12.98 8.69 -33.82
C GLY A 72 11.73 7.83 -33.71
N LEU A 73 11.34 7.23 -34.84
CA LEU A 73 10.13 6.39 -34.92
C LEU A 73 10.27 5.03 -34.21
N THR A 74 11.50 4.61 -33.87
CA THR A 74 11.76 3.32 -33.23
C THR A 74 11.05 3.21 -31.88
N GLY A 75 11.14 4.24 -31.03
CA GLY A 75 10.47 4.26 -29.72
C GLY A 75 8.94 4.27 -29.84
N LEU A 76 8.40 5.01 -30.81
CA LEU A 76 6.97 4.98 -31.14
C LEU A 76 6.53 3.58 -31.57
N ALA A 77 7.25 2.97 -32.52
CA ALA A 77 6.92 1.65 -33.05
C ALA A 77 6.95 0.59 -31.93
N ALA A 78 7.98 0.61 -31.08
CA ALA A 78 8.08 -0.29 -29.94
C ALA A 78 6.92 -0.12 -28.95
N SER A 79 6.57 1.14 -28.62
CA SER A 79 5.43 1.45 -27.73
C SER A 79 4.11 0.97 -28.32
N ARG A 80 3.84 1.29 -29.58
CA ARG A 80 2.64 0.85 -30.31
C ARG A 80 2.51 -0.67 -30.32
N ASP A 81 3.59 -1.37 -30.68
CA ASP A 81 3.57 -2.83 -30.81
C ASP A 81 3.36 -3.51 -29.44
N TYR A 82 3.93 -2.95 -28.38
CA TYR A 82 3.66 -3.39 -27.01
C TYR A 82 2.16 -3.25 -26.67
N LEU A 83 1.58 -2.07 -26.91
CA LEU A 83 0.18 -1.79 -26.60
C LEU A 83 -0.79 -2.62 -27.42
N ASN A 84 -0.48 -2.87 -28.70
CA ASN A 84 -1.26 -3.77 -29.54
C ASN A 84 -1.24 -5.21 -28.99
N LYS A 85 -0.08 -5.70 -28.52
CA LYS A 85 0.03 -7.02 -27.87
C LYS A 85 -0.75 -7.06 -26.55
N LEU A 86 -0.71 -6.00 -25.76
CA LEU A 86 -1.45 -5.88 -24.50
C LEU A 86 -2.97 -5.92 -24.75
N ASN A 87 -3.43 -5.14 -25.74
CA ASN A 87 -4.83 -5.06 -26.15
C ASN A 87 -5.33 -6.41 -26.69
N ALA A 88 -4.52 -7.12 -27.48
CA ALA A 88 -4.84 -8.46 -27.99
C ALA A 88 -5.00 -9.51 -26.87
N LYS A 89 -4.41 -9.28 -25.68
CA LYS A 89 -4.57 -10.11 -24.48
C LYS A 89 -5.77 -9.72 -23.62
N GLY A 90 -6.63 -8.80 -24.08
CA GLY A 90 -7.82 -8.35 -23.36
C GLY A 90 -7.58 -7.22 -22.35
N LYS A 91 -6.34 -6.72 -22.22
CA LYS A 91 -5.99 -5.60 -21.34
C LYS A 91 -6.09 -4.27 -22.09
N TYR A 92 -7.27 -3.99 -22.65
CA TYR A 92 -7.47 -2.89 -23.61
C TYR A 92 -7.21 -1.50 -23.02
N LEU A 93 -6.13 -0.87 -23.47
CA LEU A 93 -5.75 0.51 -23.16
C LEU A 93 -5.72 1.34 -24.46
N PRO A 94 -6.51 2.42 -24.55
CA PRO A 94 -6.53 3.27 -25.73
C PRO A 94 -5.27 4.13 -25.75
N TYR A 95 -4.65 4.26 -26.91
CA TYR A 95 -3.50 5.14 -27.10
C TYR A 95 -3.73 6.14 -28.23
N PHE A 96 -3.00 7.25 -28.14
CA PHE A 96 -3.14 8.41 -29.00
C PHE A 96 -1.75 8.90 -29.40
N ILE A 97 -1.52 9.14 -30.69
CA ILE A 97 -0.25 9.65 -31.19
C ILE A 97 -0.34 11.16 -31.27
N PHE A 98 0.54 11.88 -30.58
CA PHE A 98 0.52 13.34 -30.49
C PHE A 98 1.86 13.90 -30.96
N THR A 99 1.89 14.64 -32.07
CA THR A 99 3.14 15.05 -32.73
C THR A 99 3.10 16.49 -33.21
N GLY A 100 4.22 17.19 -33.06
CA GLY A 100 4.41 18.57 -33.55
C GLY A 100 5.17 18.63 -34.88
N GLN A 101 5.36 17.51 -35.57
CA GLN A 101 6.25 17.45 -36.73
C GLN A 101 5.51 17.65 -38.06
N PRO A 102 5.85 18.72 -38.81
CA PRO A 102 5.27 18.98 -40.13
C PRO A 102 5.51 17.85 -41.14
N ASP A 103 6.63 17.13 -40.99
CA ASP A 103 7.05 16.08 -41.95
C ASP A 103 6.11 14.87 -41.97
N TYR A 104 5.33 14.67 -40.90
CA TYR A 104 4.29 13.65 -40.81
C TYR A 104 2.88 14.21 -41.07
N SER A 105 2.68 15.53 -40.93
CA SER A 105 1.40 16.18 -41.24
C SER A 105 1.18 16.20 -42.76
N GLY A 106 0.49 15.16 -43.25
CA GLY A 106 0.21 14.94 -44.68
C GLY A 106 0.77 13.63 -45.24
N ASN A 107 1.52 12.85 -44.45
CA ASN A 107 2.12 11.60 -44.91
C ASN A 107 1.14 10.43 -44.76
N GLU A 108 0.46 10.06 -45.85
CA GLU A 108 -0.43 8.89 -45.88
C GLU A 108 0.26 7.61 -45.41
N MET A 109 1.57 7.44 -45.68
CA MET A 109 2.33 6.27 -45.24
C MET A 109 2.47 6.22 -43.72
N PHE A 110 2.60 7.37 -43.06
CA PHE A 110 2.60 7.43 -41.59
C PHE A 110 1.24 7.03 -41.02
N ARG A 111 0.14 7.57 -41.57
CA ARG A 111 -1.22 7.18 -41.15
C ARG A 111 -1.51 5.71 -41.39
N GLN A 112 -1.08 5.17 -42.53
CA GLN A 112 -1.21 3.74 -42.83
C GLN A 112 -0.41 2.86 -41.86
N SER A 113 0.75 3.34 -41.39
CA SER A 113 1.63 2.57 -40.52
C SER A 113 1.22 2.67 -39.04
N TYR A 114 0.84 3.86 -38.56
CA TYR A 114 0.67 4.14 -37.14
C TYR A 114 -0.76 4.53 -36.75
N GLY A 115 -1.63 4.80 -37.73
CA GLY A 115 -3.00 5.25 -37.51
C GLY A 115 -3.12 6.77 -37.43
N ASP A 116 -4.28 7.22 -36.94
CA ASP A 116 -4.57 8.63 -36.75
C ASP A 116 -3.70 9.25 -35.64
N PHE A 117 -3.36 10.53 -35.82
CA PHE A 117 -2.54 11.31 -34.90
C PHE A 117 -3.13 12.70 -34.71
N TYR A 118 -2.65 13.38 -33.67
CA TYR A 118 -3.04 14.73 -33.27
C TYR A 118 -1.86 15.68 -33.41
N ILE A 119 -2.11 16.90 -33.89
CA ILE A 119 -1.09 17.92 -34.08
C ILE A 119 -0.91 18.76 -32.81
N LYS A 120 0.33 18.83 -32.31
CA LYS A 120 0.69 19.64 -31.13
C LYS A 120 0.40 21.13 -31.36
N GLY A 121 -0.34 21.75 -30.45
CA GLY A 121 -0.69 23.18 -30.49
C GLY A 121 -1.89 23.52 -31.38
N ASP A 122 -2.45 22.55 -32.10
CA ASP A 122 -3.63 22.74 -32.97
C ASP A 122 -4.80 21.83 -32.53
N GLU A 123 -4.52 20.55 -32.25
CA GLU A 123 -5.55 19.55 -31.95
C GLU A 123 -5.59 19.12 -30.47
N ASN A 124 -5.03 19.92 -29.55
CA ASN A 124 -5.02 19.61 -28.11
C ASN A 124 -6.43 19.33 -27.57
N GLN A 125 -7.40 20.23 -27.83
CA GLN A 125 -8.77 20.04 -27.34
C GLN A 125 -9.42 18.76 -27.89
N LYS A 126 -9.19 18.48 -29.17
CA LYS A 126 -9.71 17.28 -29.84
C LYS A 126 -9.11 16.01 -29.21
N LEU A 127 -7.82 16.02 -28.88
CA LEU A 127 -7.15 14.93 -28.15
C LEU A 127 -7.83 14.69 -26.79
N TRP A 128 -8.14 15.74 -26.03
CA TRP A 128 -8.82 15.65 -24.74
C TRP A 128 -10.21 15.04 -24.86
N ASP A 129 -11.00 15.54 -25.82
CA ASP A 129 -12.35 15.05 -26.08
C ASP A 129 -12.33 13.56 -26.47
N ASP A 130 -11.40 13.15 -27.35
CA ASP A 130 -11.30 11.76 -27.79
C ASP A 130 -10.78 10.82 -26.71
N ILE A 131 -9.88 11.28 -25.82
CA ILE A 131 -9.48 10.54 -24.61
C ILE A 131 -10.70 10.29 -23.73
N LYS A 132 -11.47 11.34 -23.40
CA LYS A 132 -12.69 11.21 -22.60
C LYS A 132 -13.69 10.25 -23.23
N ASN A 133 -13.97 10.42 -24.52
CA ASN A 133 -14.93 9.59 -25.24
C ASN A 133 -14.56 8.10 -25.24
N LYS A 134 -13.26 7.76 -25.42
CA LYS A 134 -12.81 6.37 -25.40
C LYS A 134 -12.75 5.75 -24.00
N VAL A 135 -12.54 6.56 -22.97
CA VAL A 135 -12.35 6.06 -21.60
C VAL A 135 -13.67 5.94 -20.85
N THR A 136 -14.54 6.94 -20.94
CA THR A 136 -15.75 7.07 -20.09
C THR A 136 -16.74 5.92 -20.18
N ASN A 137 -16.84 5.27 -21.33
CA ASN A 137 -17.78 4.18 -21.53
C ASN A 137 -17.28 2.82 -21.01
N LYS A 138 -16.01 2.72 -20.60
CA LYS A 138 -15.45 1.46 -20.11
C LYS A 138 -15.93 1.16 -18.69
N GLU A 139 -16.41 -0.06 -18.46
CA GLU A 139 -16.87 -0.50 -17.13
C GLU A 139 -15.78 -0.36 -16.06
N ILE A 140 -14.54 -0.73 -16.39
CA ILE A 140 -13.39 -0.56 -15.48
C ILE A 140 -13.18 0.91 -15.07
N PHE A 141 -13.41 1.84 -15.99
CA PHE A 141 -13.28 3.27 -15.72
C PHE A 141 -14.43 3.80 -14.87
N LYS A 142 -15.66 3.41 -15.17
CA LYS A 142 -16.83 3.73 -14.34
C LYS A 142 -16.61 3.27 -12.90
N LEU A 143 -16.03 2.08 -12.74
CA LEU A 143 -15.68 1.52 -11.44
C LEU A 143 -14.61 2.34 -10.71
N LYS A 144 -13.47 2.65 -11.37
CA LYS A 144 -12.44 3.55 -10.81
C LYS A 144 -13.04 4.89 -10.40
N ASN A 145 -13.88 5.49 -11.23
CA ASN A 145 -14.50 6.79 -10.96
C ASN A 145 -15.51 6.74 -9.80
N LYS A 146 -16.23 5.62 -9.63
CA LYS A 146 -17.13 5.38 -8.49
C LYS A 146 -16.37 5.37 -7.17
N TYR A 147 -15.17 4.79 -7.16
CA TYR A 147 -14.32 4.63 -5.97
C TYR A 147 -13.10 5.56 -5.95
N ASN A 148 -13.12 6.64 -6.75
CA ASN A 148 -11.96 7.51 -6.97
C ASN A 148 -11.37 8.05 -5.66
N LYS A 149 -12.21 8.48 -4.72
CA LYS A 149 -11.78 8.99 -3.42
C LYS A 149 -10.92 8.01 -2.64
N ILE A 150 -11.20 6.71 -2.74
CA ILE A 150 -10.43 5.69 -2.04
C ILE A 150 -9.14 5.38 -2.80
N LEU A 151 -9.22 5.30 -4.13
CA LEU A 151 -8.05 5.06 -4.98
C LEU A 151 -7.07 6.24 -4.96
N ASP A 152 -7.54 7.46 -4.73
CA ASP A 152 -6.72 8.65 -4.55
C ASP A 152 -5.90 8.62 -3.25
N PHE A 153 -6.25 7.74 -2.30
CA PHE A 153 -5.41 7.51 -1.12
C PHE A 153 -4.14 6.72 -1.46
N CYS A 154 -4.06 6.10 -2.65
CA CYS A 154 -2.85 5.41 -3.13
C CYS A 154 -1.84 6.40 -3.72
N ASP A 155 -1.45 7.39 -2.93
CA ASP A 155 -0.38 8.33 -3.19
C ASP A 155 0.72 8.26 -2.11
N ASP A 156 1.88 8.87 -2.37
CA ASP A 156 2.99 8.82 -1.42
C ASP A 156 2.69 9.53 -0.08
N ASN A 157 1.57 10.29 0.00
CA ASN A 157 1.14 10.95 1.23
C ASN A 157 0.46 9.98 2.21
N PHE A 158 -0.34 9.03 1.71
CA PHE A 158 -1.03 8.04 2.55
C PHE A 158 -0.50 6.61 2.34
N LEU A 159 -0.86 5.95 1.24
CA LEU A 159 -0.40 4.61 0.86
C LEU A 159 0.34 4.67 -0.48
N SER A 160 1.55 4.12 -0.59
CA SER A 160 2.29 4.13 -1.85
C SER A 160 1.48 3.56 -3.02
N LYS A 161 1.82 3.97 -4.24
CA LYS A 161 1.16 3.51 -5.48
C LYS A 161 1.06 1.98 -5.60
N ASP A 162 1.98 1.25 -4.96
CA ASP A 162 1.96 -0.22 -4.90
C ASP A 162 0.66 -0.81 -4.30
N TYR A 163 -0.05 -0.05 -3.47
CA TYR A 163 -1.33 -0.46 -2.90
C TYR A 163 -2.51 -0.25 -3.86
N TYR A 164 -2.36 0.56 -4.92
CA TYR A 164 -3.44 0.84 -5.86
C TYR A 164 -4.01 -0.43 -6.46
N ASN A 165 -3.15 -1.29 -7.01
CA ASN A 165 -3.57 -2.54 -7.64
C ASN A 165 -4.31 -3.46 -6.66
N ARG A 166 -3.88 -3.47 -5.39
CA ARG A 166 -4.49 -4.31 -4.34
C ARG A 166 -5.86 -3.81 -3.91
N ILE A 167 -6.01 -2.49 -3.73
CA ILE A 167 -7.30 -1.88 -3.39
C ILE A 167 -8.25 -2.00 -4.57
N PHE A 168 -7.76 -1.76 -5.79
CA PHE A 168 -8.57 -1.91 -6.99
C PHE A 168 -9.06 -3.35 -7.18
N SER A 169 -8.22 -4.36 -6.94
CA SER A 169 -8.67 -5.76 -7.02
C SER A 169 -9.76 -6.11 -6.00
N ILE A 170 -9.72 -5.51 -4.79
CA ILE A 170 -10.79 -5.67 -3.77
C ILE A 170 -12.09 -5.01 -4.25
N ILE A 171 -12.00 -3.87 -4.94
CA ILE A 171 -13.15 -3.16 -5.49
C ILE A 171 -13.74 -3.92 -6.68
N GLU A 172 -12.90 -4.51 -7.54
CA GLU A 172 -13.36 -5.37 -8.64
C GLU A 172 -14.10 -6.59 -8.11
N SER A 173 -13.57 -7.28 -7.10
CA SER A 173 -14.23 -8.45 -6.51
C SER A 173 -15.55 -8.09 -5.80
N LEU A 174 -15.63 -6.90 -5.18
CA LEU A 174 -16.84 -6.38 -4.54
C LEU A 174 -18.01 -6.20 -5.53
N GLU A 175 -17.71 -5.70 -6.74
CA GLU A 175 -18.72 -5.32 -7.73
C GLU A 175 -18.99 -6.42 -8.77
N SER A 176 -18.02 -7.31 -8.98
CA SER A 176 -18.24 -8.52 -9.75
C SER A 176 -19.23 -9.44 -9.03
N ALA A 177 -20.06 -10.16 -9.78
CA ALA A 177 -20.77 -11.31 -9.24
C ALA A 177 -19.71 -12.37 -8.91
N THR A 178 -19.28 -12.41 -7.65
CA THR A 178 -18.15 -13.23 -7.23
C THR A 178 -18.52 -14.70 -7.41
N ASP A 179 -17.73 -15.45 -8.17
CA ASP A 179 -17.79 -16.91 -8.13
C ASP A 179 -17.44 -17.29 -6.68
N LEU A 180 -18.39 -17.87 -5.94
CA LEU A 180 -18.31 -18.07 -4.47
C LEU A 180 -17.22 -19.07 -4.04
N LYS A 181 -16.36 -19.48 -4.98
CA LYS A 181 -15.24 -20.38 -4.75
C LYS A 181 -14.03 -19.55 -4.35
N ASN A 182 -13.36 -19.97 -3.28
CA ASN A 182 -12.14 -19.36 -2.76
C ASN A 182 -12.34 -17.91 -2.25
N LEU A 183 -13.51 -17.62 -1.66
CA LEU A 183 -13.76 -16.32 -1.01
C LEU A 183 -12.73 -16.03 0.09
N GLU A 184 -12.17 -17.07 0.73
CA GLU A 184 -11.08 -16.98 1.69
C GLU A 184 -9.83 -16.27 1.13
N ASP A 185 -9.49 -16.49 -0.14
CA ASP A 185 -8.33 -15.88 -0.80
C ASP A 185 -8.51 -14.37 -1.00
N LEU A 186 -9.75 -13.89 -1.00
CA LEU A 186 -10.08 -12.47 -1.18
C LEU A 186 -9.79 -11.62 0.06
N PHE A 187 -9.53 -12.24 1.23
CA PHE A 187 -9.20 -11.51 2.47
C PHE A 187 -7.71 -11.17 2.59
N LEU A 188 -6.82 -11.90 1.91
CA LEU A 188 -5.39 -11.63 1.92
C LEU A 188 -5.03 -10.21 1.42
N PRO A 189 -5.60 -9.71 0.31
CA PRO A 189 -5.46 -8.30 -0.09
C PRO A 189 -5.91 -7.31 0.98
N ILE A 190 -6.99 -7.60 1.71
CA ILE A 190 -7.52 -6.74 2.77
C ILE A 190 -6.51 -6.68 3.92
N ARG A 191 -6.02 -7.83 4.40
CA ARG A 191 -5.01 -7.89 5.47
C ARG A 191 -3.76 -7.11 5.13
N LYS A 192 -3.15 -7.39 3.97
CA LYS A 192 -1.90 -6.72 3.56
C LYS A 192 -2.09 -5.21 3.42
N THR A 193 -3.27 -4.75 3.05
CA THR A 193 -3.57 -3.31 3.01
C THR A 193 -3.71 -2.72 4.41
N LEU A 194 -4.41 -3.41 5.33
CA LEU A 194 -4.49 -3.00 6.73
C LEU A 194 -3.10 -2.94 7.39
N GLU A 195 -2.22 -3.90 7.13
CA GLU A 195 -0.83 -3.89 7.60
C GLU A 195 -0.08 -2.64 7.12
N GLY A 196 -0.28 -2.24 5.86
CA GLY A 196 0.27 -1.00 5.30
C GLY A 196 -0.25 0.25 6.01
N VAL A 197 -1.56 0.32 6.25
CA VAL A 197 -2.18 1.43 6.99
C VAL A 197 -1.69 1.47 8.43
N PHE A 198 -1.61 0.33 9.12
CA PHE A 198 -1.09 0.25 10.49
C PHE A 198 0.35 0.70 10.54
N LYS A 199 1.21 0.29 9.60
CA LYS A 199 2.59 0.78 9.51
C LYS A 199 2.64 2.30 9.36
N LYS A 200 1.78 2.90 8.53
CA LYS A 200 1.68 4.36 8.38
C LYS A 200 1.26 5.04 9.69
N LEU A 201 0.23 4.52 10.37
CA LEU A 201 -0.23 5.01 11.67
C LEU A 201 0.85 4.88 12.75
N SER A 202 1.62 3.78 12.76
CA SER A 202 2.76 3.57 13.66
C SER A 202 3.88 4.59 13.41
N ASN A 203 4.19 4.86 12.15
CA ASN A 203 5.24 5.82 11.78
C ASN A 203 4.94 7.25 12.26
N ILE A 204 3.67 7.62 12.37
CA ILE A 204 3.26 8.92 12.91
C ILE A 204 2.90 8.88 14.40
N GLY A 205 3.14 7.78 15.09
CA GLY A 205 2.95 7.66 16.54
C GLY A 205 1.50 7.53 17.00
N LEU A 206 0.53 7.31 16.10
CA LEU A 206 -0.88 7.11 16.49
C LEU A 206 -1.17 5.72 17.04
N ILE A 207 -0.34 4.73 16.68
CA ILE A 207 -0.32 3.39 17.29
C ILE A 207 1.14 3.01 17.58
N PRO A 208 1.42 2.01 18.45
CA PRO A 208 2.79 1.58 18.74
C PRO A 208 3.47 0.92 17.52
N GLN A 209 4.79 0.99 17.41
CA GLN A 209 5.56 0.30 16.35
C GLN A 209 5.68 -1.21 16.61
N ASP A 210 5.91 -1.60 17.86
CA ASP A 210 6.13 -3.00 18.25
C ASP A 210 4.84 -3.70 18.70
N ILE A 211 3.79 -3.60 17.90
CA ILE A 211 2.50 -4.21 18.19
C ILE A 211 2.13 -5.21 17.10
N SER A 212 1.67 -6.40 17.50
CA SER A 212 1.22 -7.39 16.51
C SER A 212 -0.11 -6.96 15.89
N PHE A 213 -0.44 -7.47 14.70
CA PHE A 213 -1.69 -7.18 13.99
C PHE A 213 -2.93 -7.33 14.91
N ASN A 214 -2.99 -8.41 15.70
CA ASN A 214 -4.10 -8.68 16.62
C ASN A 214 -4.16 -7.69 17.78
N GLN A 215 -3.00 -7.23 18.22
CA GLN A 215 -2.89 -6.28 19.32
C GLN A 215 -3.30 -4.86 18.92
N VAL A 216 -3.26 -4.51 17.62
CA VAL A 216 -3.73 -3.21 17.11
C VAL A 216 -5.20 -2.98 17.47
N GLY A 217 -6.08 -3.97 17.25
CA GLY A 217 -7.50 -3.86 17.60
C GLY A 217 -7.72 -3.61 19.09
N TYR A 218 -7.00 -4.33 19.95
CA TYR A 218 -7.04 -4.10 21.40
C TYR A 218 -6.48 -2.72 21.79
N PHE A 219 -5.45 -2.23 21.10
CA PHE A 219 -4.89 -0.91 21.37
C PHE A 219 -5.87 0.20 21.00
N ILE A 220 -6.43 0.15 19.78
CA ILE A 220 -7.39 1.14 19.28
C ILE A 220 -8.66 1.18 20.15
N THR A 221 -9.05 0.06 20.76
CA THR A 221 -10.21 -0.03 21.66
C THR A 221 -9.87 0.17 23.15
N ASN A 222 -8.65 0.61 23.48
CA ASN A 222 -8.16 0.81 24.85
C ASN A 222 -8.26 -0.44 25.76
N ARG A 223 -8.19 -1.64 25.19
CA ARG A 223 -8.21 -2.93 25.91
C ARG A 223 -6.86 -3.63 25.96
N ASN A 224 -5.84 -3.06 25.33
CA ASN A 224 -4.49 -3.63 25.36
C ASN A 224 -3.83 -3.36 26.71
N LYS A 225 -3.66 -4.40 27.53
CA LYS A 225 -3.06 -4.30 28.88
C LYS A 225 -1.64 -3.76 28.90
N ASN A 226 -0.90 -3.84 27.79
CA ASN A 226 0.48 -3.38 27.70
C ASN A 226 0.58 -1.87 27.44
N PHE A 227 -0.53 -1.17 27.24
CA PHE A 227 -0.54 0.25 26.92
C PHE A 227 -1.64 0.98 27.72
N GLU A 228 -1.33 2.19 28.14
CA GLU A 228 -2.30 3.12 28.68
C GLU A 228 -2.52 4.22 27.63
N VAL A 229 -3.77 4.42 27.22
CA VAL A 229 -4.15 5.43 26.21
C VAL A 229 -4.86 6.59 26.91
N PHE A 230 -4.21 7.74 26.96
CA PHE A 230 -4.71 8.95 27.62
C PHE A 230 -5.69 9.74 26.73
N SER A 231 -5.44 9.72 25.42
CA SER A 231 -6.24 10.45 24.43
C SER A 231 -6.45 9.60 23.19
N ASN A 232 -7.50 8.79 23.18
CA ASN A 232 -7.83 7.99 22.00
C ASN A 232 -8.31 8.88 20.84
N LYS A 233 -7.58 8.87 19.72
CA LYS A 233 -7.90 9.64 18.52
C LYS A 233 -8.84 8.89 17.56
N PHE A 234 -9.10 7.61 17.81
CA PHE A 234 -10.00 6.78 17.01
C PHE A 234 -11.45 6.97 17.45
N HIS A 235 -12.36 7.15 16.50
CA HIS A 235 -13.78 7.23 16.82
C HIS A 235 -14.28 5.86 17.34
N PRO A 236 -15.12 5.80 18.39
CA PRO A 236 -15.55 4.53 19.00
C PRO A 236 -16.18 3.54 18.02
N THR A 237 -16.97 4.01 17.05
CA THR A 237 -17.55 3.16 16.00
C THR A 237 -16.47 2.50 15.14
N ILE A 238 -15.46 3.28 14.73
CA ILE A 238 -14.33 2.79 13.93
C ILE A 238 -13.53 1.78 14.73
N ALA A 239 -13.24 2.12 15.99
CA ALA A 239 -12.52 1.26 16.92
C ALA A 239 -13.22 -0.09 17.12
N ASN A 240 -14.56 -0.08 17.23
CA ASN A 240 -15.33 -1.30 17.40
C ASN A 240 -15.22 -2.21 16.16
N TYR A 241 -15.53 -1.72 14.97
CA TYR A 241 -15.55 -2.59 13.81
C TYR A 241 -14.13 -2.95 13.30
N ILE A 242 -13.10 -2.12 13.51
CA ILE A 242 -11.74 -2.49 13.12
C ILE A 242 -11.21 -3.67 13.94
N GLU A 243 -11.57 -3.75 15.23
CA GLU A 243 -11.25 -4.93 16.03
C GLU A 243 -11.96 -6.18 15.49
N GLN A 244 -13.25 -6.07 15.15
CA GLN A 244 -14.01 -7.17 14.55
C GLN A 244 -13.42 -7.60 13.20
N LEU A 245 -13.03 -6.63 12.37
CA LEU A 245 -12.39 -6.85 11.08
C LEU A 245 -11.06 -7.60 11.24
N ILE A 246 -10.21 -7.18 12.18
CA ILE A 246 -8.94 -7.84 12.50
C ILE A 246 -9.18 -9.28 12.96
N LEU A 247 -10.13 -9.49 13.88
CA LEU A 247 -10.47 -10.81 14.39
C LEU A 247 -10.95 -11.73 13.26
N PHE A 248 -11.83 -11.22 12.40
CA PHE A 248 -12.37 -11.97 11.28
C PHE A 248 -11.29 -12.38 10.27
N ILE A 249 -10.47 -11.43 9.82
CA ILE A 249 -9.39 -11.67 8.85
C ILE A 249 -8.41 -12.73 9.38
N GLN A 250 -8.09 -12.67 10.67
CA GLN A 250 -7.22 -13.64 11.31
C GLN A 250 -7.84 -15.03 11.37
N ASP A 251 -9.15 -15.10 11.62
CA ASP A 251 -9.87 -16.37 11.69
C ASP A 251 -9.95 -17.02 10.30
N VAL A 252 -10.15 -16.25 9.23
CA VAL A 252 -10.12 -16.78 7.86
C VAL A 252 -8.74 -17.25 7.42
N GLU A 253 -7.67 -16.54 7.78
CA GLU A 253 -6.33 -16.86 7.27
C GLU A 253 -5.57 -17.94 8.07
N HIS A 254 -6.06 -18.33 9.25
CA HIS A 254 -5.36 -19.30 10.10
C HIS A 254 -6.14 -20.60 10.24
N ASP A 255 -5.73 -21.64 9.52
CA ASP A 255 -6.32 -22.99 9.59
C ASP A 255 -5.89 -23.72 10.88
N LYS A 256 -6.50 -23.36 12.03
CA LYS A 256 -6.23 -23.99 13.34
C LYS A 256 -7.53 -24.39 14.03
N ASP A 257 -7.53 -25.55 14.69
CA ASP A 257 -8.69 -26.07 15.42
C ASP A 257 -9.22 -25.16 16.56
N ASP A 258 -8.47 -24.12 16.95
CA ASP A 258 -8.83 -23.15 18.00
C ASP A 258 -9.45 -21.83 17.47
N LEU A 259 -9.87 -21.78 16.20
CA LEU A 259 -10.53 -20.61 15.63
C LEU A 259 -11.83 -20.29 16.38
N LYS A 260 -12.00 -19.01 16.76
CA LYS A 260 -13.12 -18.57 17.59
C LYS A 260 -14.40 -18.37 16.80
N LEU A 261 -14.28 -17.94 15.55
CA LEU A 261 -15.44 -17.58 14.72
C LEU A 261 -15.80 -18.68 13.71
N LYS A 262 -14.84 -19.52 13.34
CA LYS A 262 -14.98 -20.48 12.22
C LYS A 262 -15.43 -19.75 10.95
N ALA A 263 -14.82 -18.60 10.69
CA ALA A 263 -15.20 -17.68 9.63
C ALA A 263 -15.08 -18.34 8.25
N ASP A 264 -14.03 -19.13 8.02
CA ASP A 264 -13.81 -19.91 6.79
C ASP A 264 -14.94 -20.94 6.55
N GLU A 265 -15.31 -21.71 7.58
CA GLU A 265 -16.44 -22.65 7.52
C GLU A 265 -17.74 -21.92 7.18
N TYR A 266 -18.01 -20.79 7.86
CA TYR A 266 -19.21 -20.00 7.59
C TYR A 266 -19.23 -19.51 6.14
N ILE A 267 -18.13 -18.92 5.65
CA ILE A 267 -18.03 -18.44 4.27
C ILE A 267 -18.31 -19.57 3.26
N ARG A 268 -17.67 -20.74 3.43
CA ARG A 268 -17.84 -21.88 2.51
C ARG A 268 -19.24 -22.48 2.52
N THR A 269 -19.98 -22.37 3.64
CA THR A 269 -21.35 -22.87 3.74
C THR A 269 -22.40 -21.89 3.24
N GLN A 270 -22.07 -20.60 3.14
CA GLN A 270 -22.99 -19.60 2.60
C GLN A 270 -22.96 -19.57 1.07
N ASN A 271 -24.13 -19.64 0.45
CA ASN A 271 -24.29 -19.44 -1.01
C ASN A 271 -24.48 -17.96 -1.39
N ASN A 272 -23.85 -17.02 -0.67
CA ASN A 272 -23.94 -15.58 -0.94
C ASN A 272 -22.68 -14.83 -0.50
N ASP A 273 -22.51 -13.61 -1.00
CA ASP A 273 -21.34 -12.75 -0.77
C ASP A 273 -21.59 -11.62 0.25
N PHE A 274 -22.72 -11.65 0.98
CA PHE A 274 -23.11 -10.52 1.83
C PHE A 274 -22.11 -10.24 2.94
N LEU A 275 -21.56 -11.29 3.55
CA LEU A 275 -20.53 -11.14 4.57
C LEU A 275 -19.28 -10.48 3.98
N TYR A 276 -18.79 -10.98 2.84
CA TYR A 276 -17.64 -10.41 2.14
C TYR A 276 -17.87 -8.93 1.82
N LYS A 277 -19.01 -8.58 1.21
CA LYS A 277 -19.38 -7.19 0.91
C LYS A 277 -19.41 -6.32 2.17
N SER A 278 -20.00 -6.82 3.26
CA SER A 278 -20.06 -6.09 4.53
C SER A 278 -18.68 -5.79 5.11
N ILE A 279 -17.74 -6.73 4.97
CA ILE A 279 -16.36 -6.61 5.43
C ILE A 279 -15.60 -5.61 4.56
N VAL A 280 -15.75 -5.70 3.25
CA VAL A 280 -15.13 -4.74 2.32
C VAL A 280 -15.63 -3.33 2.60
N TYR A 281 -16.94 -3.10 2.81
CA TYR A 281 -17.44 -1.76 3.13
C TYR A 281 -16.89 -1.21 4.46
N GLN A 282 -16.77 -2.04 5.50
CA GLN A 282 -16.12 -1.64 6.76
C GLN A 282 -14.64 -1.28 6.54
N PHE A 283 -13.93 -2.07 5.73
CA PHE A 283 -12.56 -1.80 5.35
C PHE A 283 -12.41 -0.47 4.59
N LEU A 284 -13.25 -0.21 3.58
CA LEU A 284 -13.25 1.03 2.81
C LEU A 284 -13.55 2.27 3.69
N ASP A 285 -14.46 2.13 4.65
CA ASP A 285 -14.73 3.19 5.64
C ASP A 285 -13.52 3.42 6.56
N PHE A 286 -12.83 2.36 6.98
CA PHE A 286 -11.60 2.47 7.77
C PHE A 286 -10.47 3.17 7.03
N LEU A 287 -10.29 2.89 5.73
CA LEU A 287 -9.31 3.60 4.90
C LEU A 287 -9.62 5.10 4.87
N THR A 288 -10.89 5.45 4.64
CA THR A 288 -11.36 6.84 4.61
C THR A 288 -11.14 7.54 5.93
N PHE A 289 -11.42 6.87 7.05
CA PHE A 289 -11.18 7.41 8.38
C PHE A 289 -9.68 7.61 8.65
N SER A 290 -8.87 6.61 8.32
CA SER A 290 -7.43 6.63 8.57
C SER A 290 -6.72 7.73 7.80
N ASN A 291 -7.11 7.99 6.54
CA ASN A 291 -6.58 9.11 5.78
C ASN A 291 -6.89 10.46 6.45
N LYS A 292 -8.16 10.68 6.85
CA LYS A 292 -8.55 11.88 7.60
C LYS A 292 -7.79 12.01 8.92
N LEU A 293 -7.55 10.90 9.60
CA LEU A 293 -6.84 10.87 10.87
C LEU A 293 -5.38 11.30 10.71
N ILE A 294 -4.68 10.76 9.71
CA ILE A 294 -3.29 11.12 9.40
C ILE A 294 -3.17 12.59 9.03
N MET A 295 -4.07 13.11 8.19
CA MET A 295 -4.07 14.53 7.83
C MET A 295 -4.34 15.44 9.04
N LYS A 296 -5.17 14.99 9.98
CA LYS A 296 -5.52 15.75 11.19
C LYS A 296 -4.41 15.75 12.23
N PHE A 297 -3.61 14.69 12.29
CA PHE A 297 -2.60 14.48 13.33
C PHE A 297 -1.21 14.17 12.73
N PRO A 298 -0.59 15.11 12.01
CA PRO A 298 0.71 14.87 11.36
C PRO A 298 1.90 14.93 12.33
N ASN A 299 1.74 15.51 13.53
CA ASN A 299 2.83 15.70 14.48
C ASN A 299 3.10 14.43 15.30
N VAL A 300 4.26 13.82 15.07
CA VAL A 300 4.66 12.57 15.73
C VAL A 300 4.84 12.74 17.24
N GLU A 301 5.46 13.83 17.69
CA GLU A 301 5.74 14.07 19.11
C GLU A 301 4.44 14.22 19.92
N GLU A 302 3.46 14.96 19.38
CA GLU A 302 2.14 15.11 19.98
C GLU A 302 1.39 13.77 20.05
N ASN A 303 1.46 12.98 18.98
CA ASN A 303 0.79 11.68 18.93
C ASN A 303 1.36 10.70 19.96
N LEU A 304 2.69 10.68 20.14
CA LEU A 304 3.37 9.83 21.13
C LEU A 304 3.00 10.18 22.58
N GLN A 305 2.53 11.40 22.86
CA GLN A 305 2.04 11.78 24.18
C GLN A 305 0.63 11.23 24.49
N SER A 306 -0.08 10.73 23.48
CA SER A 306 -1.47 10.27 23.64
C SER A 306 -1.58 8.88 24.26
N TRP A 307 -0.47 8.16 24.42
CA TRP A 307 -0.39 6.84 25.03
C TRP A 307 1.00 6.61 25.61
N LYS A 308 1.12 5.67 26.54
CA LYS A 308 2.42 5.12 26.95
C LYS A 308 2.34 3.61 26.97
N ARG A 309 3.49 2.96 26.77
CA ARG A 309 3.60 1.56 27.13
C ARG A 309 3.53 1.47 28.64
N ASN A 310 2.64 0.62 29.15
CA ASN A 310 2.72 0.24 30.55
C ASN A 310 4.07 -0.42 30.71
N GLY A 311 4.92 0.17 31.57
CA GLY A 311 6.17 -0.44 31.94
C GLY A 311 5.85 -1.86 32.35
N ASN A 312 6.53 -2.84 31.75
CA ASN A 312 6.94 -3.93 32.61
C ASN A 312 7.81 -3.25 33.67
N ASP A 313 7.60 -3.57 34.94
CA ASP A 313 8.41 -3.10 36.09
C ASP A 313 9.90 -3.54 36.02
N ASN A 314 10.49 -3.67 34.83
CA ASN A 314 11.73 -4.40 34.57
C ASN A 314 12.63 -3.72 33.54
N GLU A 315 12.63 -2.39 33.41
CA GLU A 315 13.87 -1.76 32.91
C GLU A 315 14.91 -1.87 34.02
N PHE A 316 15.67 -2.97 33.97
CA PHE A 316 16.77 -3.22 34.87
C PHE A 316 18.07 -3.04 34.09
N GLU A 317 18.90 -2.12 34.58
CA GLU A 317 20.26 -1.96 34.11
C GLU A 317 21.20 -2.60 35.13
N GLY A 318 22.15 -3.38 34.64
CA GLY A 318 23.11 -4.07 35.48
C GLY A 318 24.25 -4.67 34.67
N VAL A 319 25.11 -5.41 35.34
CA VAL A 319 26.28 -6.02 34.72
C VAL A 319 26.06 -7.52 34.54
N LEU A 320 26.50 -8.06 33.41
CA LEU A 320 26.52 -9.50 33.17
C LEU A 320 27.58 -10.16 34.04
N ASP A 321 27.16 -11.15 34.83
CA ASP A 321 28.05 -11.97 35.64
C ASP A 321 27.72 -13.47 35.50
N LYS A 322 28.55 -14.33 36.08
CA LYS A 322 28.42 -15.79 36.01
C LYS A 322 28.61 -16.43 37.38
N ASP A 323 27.65 -17.24 37.79
CA ASP A 323 27.71 -17.91 39.10
C ASP A 323 28.66 -19.13 39.10
N ASN A 324 28.90 -19.68 40.29
CA ASN A 324 29.74 -20.86 40.49
C ASN A 324 29.22 -22.14 39.80
N ASN A 325 27.94 -22.17 39.43
CA ASN A 325 27.32 -23.27 38.68
C ASN A 325 27.39 -23.02 37.16
N GLY A 326 27.98 -21.91 36.74
CA GLY A 326 28.17 -21.53 35.36
C GLY A 326 26.99 -20.81 34.72
N ASN A 327 25.95 -20.41 35.46
CA ASN A 327 24.80 -19.70 34.91
C ASN A 327 25.12 -18.21 34.74
N TYR A 328 24.66 -17.62 33.63
CA TYR A 328 24.78 -16.18 33.39
C TYR A 328 23.61 -15.43 34.02
N PHE A 329 23.89 -14.31 34.68
CA PHE A 329 22.86 -13.50 35.33
C PHE A 329 23.20 -12.02 35.32
N CYS A 330 22.18 -11.19 35.58
CA CYS A 330 22.29 -9.75 35.76
C CYS A 330 21.28 -9.34 36.82
N GLY A 331 21.74 -8.99 38.03
CA GLY A 331 20.85 -8.78 39.17
C GLY A 331 20.02 -10.02 39.51
N GLU A 332 18.69 -9.89 39.58
CA GLU A 332 17.77 -11.01 39.81
C GLU A 332 17.38 -11.81 38.55
N PHE A 333 17.96 -11.45 37.39
CA PHE A 333 17.58 -11.99 36.09
C PHE A 333 18.56 -13.05 35.61
N LEU A 334 18.05 -14.25 35.35
CA LEU A 334 18.78 -15.31 34.64
C LEU A 334 18.85 -14.98 33.15
N ILE A 335 20.06 -15.07 32.57
CA ILE A 335 20.32 -14.86 31.15
C ILE A 335 20.67 -16.20 30.52
N THR A 336 19.93 -16.60 29.50
CA THR A 336 20.16 -17.89 28.85
C THR A 336 21.44 -17.87 28.01
N TYR A 337 22.13 -19.01 27.94
CA TYR A 337 23.31 -19.17 27.06
C TYR A 337 23.02 -18.79 25.60
N LYS A 338 21.78 -19.03 25.14
CA LYS A 338 21.33 -18.63 23.81
C LYS A 338 21.46 -17.12 23.61
N LEU A 339 20.91 -16.31 24.53
CA LEU A 339 20.99 -14.85 24.47
C LEU A 339 22.44 -14.34 24.58
N VAL A 340 23.25 -14.98 25.44
CA VAL A 340 24.68 -14.63 25.56
C VAL A 340 25.40 -14.82 24.23
N ASN A 341 25.17 -15.95 23.56
CA ASN A 341 25.80 -16.27 22.28
C ASN A 341 25.26 -15.42 21.13
N GLU A 342 23.95 -15.20 21.07
CA GLU A 342 23.30 -14.41 20.00
C GLU A 342 23.71 -12.92 20.03
N LEU A 343 24.02 -12.40 21.22
CA LEU A 343 24.38 -10.99 21.41
C LEU A 343 25.89 -10.78 21.68
N ASP A 344 26.71 -11.83 21.54
CA ASP A 344 28.16 -11.84 21.82
C ASP A 344 28.53 -11.16 23.16
N LEU A 345 27.77 -11.50 24.21
CA LEU A 345 27.95 -10.88 25.53
C LEU A 345 29.12 -11.48 26.28
N LYS A 346 29.86 -10.64 26.99
CA LYS A 346 31.02 -10.99 27.82
C LYS A 346 30.75 -10.61 29.28
N ILE A 347 31.30 -11.39 30.20
CA ILE A 347 31.23 -11.08 31.63
C ILE A 347 31.80 -9.67 31.84
N GLY A 348 31.08 -8.83 32.58
CA GLY A 348 31.40 -7.41 32.77
C GLY A 348 30.67 -6.45 31.83
N ASP A 349 29.97 -6.94 30.81
CA ASP A 349 29.15 -6.09 29.94
C ASP A 349 27.99 -5.44 30.70
N SER A 350 27.79 -4.14 30.47
CA SER A 350 26.60 -3.43 30.97
C SER A 350 25.41 -3.76 30.08
N LEU A 351 24.31 -4.17 30.69
CA LEU A 351 23.11 -4.64 30.02
C LEU A 351 21.90 -3.80 30.43
N LYS A 352 20.99 -3.61 29.48
CA LYS A 352 19.64 -3.13 29.73
C LYS A 352 18.64 -4.22 29.41
N ILE A 353 17.87 -4.65 30.41
CA ILE A 353 16.82 -5.67 30.25
C ILE A 353 15.50 -4.95 29.96
N TYR A 354 14.82 -5.34 28.89
CA TYR A 354 13.55 -4.73 28.45
C TYR A 354 12.32 -5.58 28.77
N SER A 355 12.53 -6.89 28.94
CA SER A 355 11.46 -7.81 29.29
C SER A 355 11.99 -9.05 29.97
N SER A 356 11.16 -9.61 30.85
CA SER A 356 11.44 -10.84 31.57
C SER A 356 10.16 -11.61 31.85
N LEU A 357 10.32 -12.84 32.30
CA LEU A 357 9.24 -13.70 32.81
C LEU A 357 9.62 -14.14 34.23
N SER A 358 8.64 -14.49 35.06
CA SER A 358 8.91 -15.20 36.32
C SER A 358 9.64 -16.52 36.04
N ASN A 359 10.73 -16.79 36.77
CA ASN A 359 11.45 -18.04 36.65
C ASN A 359 10.71 -19.13 37.43
N THR A 360 10.19 -20.14 36.74
CA THR A 360 9.47 -21.28 37.34
C THR A 360 10.30 -22.56 37.40
N LYS A 361 11.62 -22.47 37.16
CA LYS A 361 12.54 -23.62 37.14
C LYS A 361 13.23 -23.80 38.49
N ALA A 362 14.01 -24.88 38.63
CA ALA A 362 14.75 -25.27 39.86
C ALA A 362 15.68 -24.19 40.47
N TYR A 363 15.90 -23.06 39.80
CA TYR A 363 16.71 -21.94 40.27
C TYR A 363 15.87 -20.68 40.57
N SER A 364 14.55 -20.80 40.70
CA SER A 364 13.62 -19.70 40.99
C SER A 364 13.94 -18.96 42.29
N ASP A 365 14.56 -19.66 43.24
CA ASP A 365 14.91 -19.12 44.56
C ASP A 365 16.12 -18.18 44.49
N ILE A 366 16.94 -18.29 43.44
CA ILE A 366 18.16 -17.50 43.22
C ILE A 366 17.89 -16.42 42.17
N TYR A 367 17.29 -16.80 41.03
CA TYR A 367 16.93 -15.89 39.96
C TYR A 367 15.42 -15.85 39.83
N LYS A 368 14.80 -14.77 40.33
CA LYS A 368 13.34 -14.63 40.34
C LYS A 368 12.75 -14.49 38.94
N LYS A 369 13.55 -14.00 37.99
CA LYS A 369 13.12 -13.67 36.63
C LYS A 369 14.08 -14.25 35.58
N MET A 370 13.58 -14.53 34.38
CA MET A 370 14.36 -14.92 33.21
C MET A 370 14.28 -13.81 32.16
N ALA A 371 15.42 -13.30 31.69
CA ALA A 371 15.47 -12.26 30.68
C ALA A 371 15.01 -12.79 29.31
N LEU A 372 14.18 -12.00 28.62
CA LEU A 372 13.67 -12.31 27.29
C LEU A 372 14.23 -11.42 26.19
N LYS A 373 14.34 -10.12 26.48
CA LYS A 373 14.94 -9.12 25.60
C LYS A 373 15.86 -8.23 26.42
N LEU A 374 17.06 -8.04 25.92
CA LEU A 374 18.06 -7.17 26.50
C LEU A 374 18.96 -6.61 25.39
N SER A 375 19.69 -5.54 25.70
CA SER A 375 20.79 -5.06 24.87
C SER A 375 22.04 -4.87 25.73
N LYS A 376 23.19 -4.92 25.06
CA LYS A 376 24.44 -4.39 25.59
C LYS A 376 24.43 -2.85 25.48
N LEU A 377 24.88 -2.17 26.52
CA LEU A 377 25.03 -0.71 26.58
C LEU A 377 26.41 -0.26 26.08
#